data_AF-A0AAV9TKY2-F1
#
_entry.id   AF-A0AAV9TKY2-F1
#
_cell.length_a   1.000
_cell.length_b   1.000
_cell.length_c   1.000
_cell.angle_alpha   90.00
_cell.angle_beta   90.00
_cell.angle_gamma   90.00
#
_symmetry.space_group_name_H-M   'P 1'
#
loop_
_entity.id
_entity.type
_entity.pdbx_description
1 polymer ?
#
loop_
_entity_poly.entity_id
_entity_poly.type
_entity_poly.pdbx_seq_one_letter_code
_entity_poly.pdbx_strand_id
1 'polypeptide(L)'
;MVPLLAVALLLAAGISPTLAQYKCANINVALDKRDAIVHPAYYKRRGAPKPVDVYFHVTSTEAHKDRITDTIVDAQFKVMQSTYQRHGFELNLVNVSRIVDDVAGKGFYGADNVITDQEAYMSWRRATRRGGYDALNVYFFSDLTELIGGHCLLPTNATAGTDAFYQDGCWINGDTMPGLGPRSANGTGMSSEGHIGVHEVGHWFGLLHTFEGDPCNEVNDGVADTPTIAYPSWGCPIGRDSCPGLPGLDAIHNFMDYSSCMKEFTVGQEVRMHQQFDMFRRKP
;
A
#
# COMPACT_ATOMS: atom_id res chain seq x y z
N MET A 1 -13.29 66.57 5.96
CA MET A 1 -12.84 65.66 4.89
C MET A 1 -11.58 64.97 5.38
N VAL A 2 -11.69 63.72 5.81
CA VAL A 2 -10.59 62.89 6.31
C VAL A 2 -10.57 61.65 5.41
N PRO A 3 -9.45 61.27 4.77
CA PRO A 3 -9.43 60.08 3.94
C PRO A 3 -9.23 58.85 4.84
N LEU A 4 -10.15 57.88 4.76
CA LEU A 4 -9.94 56.54 5.27
C LEU A 4 -8.95 55.82 4.34
N LEU A 5 -7.77 55.47 4.85
CA LEU A 5 -6.95 54.39 4.29
C LEU A 5 -7.63 53.07 4.65
N ALA A 6 -8.16 52.36 3.65
CA ALA A 6 -8.54 50.96 3.80
C ALA A 6 -7.24 50.11 3.74
N VAL A 7 -6.79 49.66 4.90
CA VAL A 7 -5.73 48.66 5.03
C VAL A 7 -6.31 47.32 4.59
N ALA A 8 -5.82 46.78 3.47
CA ALA A 8 -6.10 45.43 3.06
C ALA A 8 -5.53 44.46 4.10
N LEU A 9 -6.41 43.85 4.90
CA LEU A 9 -6.08 42.80 5.82
C LEU A 9 -5.79 41.53 5.00
N LEU A 10 -4.53 41.37 4.58
CA LEU A 10 -4.01 40.09 4.12
C LEU A 10 -4.06 39.12 5.31
N LEU A 11 -5.14 38.35 5.40
CA LEU A 11 -5.21 37.12 6.17
C LEU A 11 -4.21 36.14 5.55
N ALA A 12 -2.95 36.26 5.98
CA ALA A 12 -2.00 35.17 5.89
C ALA A 12 -2.56 34.05 6.77
N ALA A 13 -3.29 33.13 6.14
CA ALA A 13 -3.51 31.81 6.71
C ALA A 13 -2.13 31.17 6.82
N GLY A 14 -1.49 31.34 7.98
CA GLY A 14 -0.30 30.60 8.35
C GLY A 14 -0.64 29.12 8.28
N ILE A 15 -0.16 28.46 7.24
CA ILE A 15 -0.13 27.02 7.19
C ILE A 15 0.87 26.62 8.28
N SER A 16 0.34 26.14 9.40
CA SER A 16 1.14 25.56 10.46
C SER A 16 1.99 24.44 9.85
N PRO A 17 3.31 24.39 10.04
CA PRO A 17 4.20 23.38 9.43
C PRO A 17 4.10 22.00 10.10
N THR A 18 2.97 21.69 10.72
CA THR A 18 2.67 20.38 11.29
C THR A 18 1.58 19.75 10.42
N LEU A 19 1.83 18.53 9.93
CA LEU A 19 1.03 17.72 8.98
C LEU A 19 1.54 17.70 7.53
N ALA A 20 2.86 17.50 7.31
CA ALA A 20 3.29 16.69 6.17
C ALA A 20 2.99 15.21 6.53
N GLN A 21 1.73 14.81 6.40
CA GLN A 21 1.24 13.52 6.89
C GLN A 21 1.67 12.41 5.91
N TYR A 22 2.42 11.46 6.44
CA TYR A 22 2.93 10.24 5.81
C TYR A 22 1.78 9.41 5.21
N LYS A 23 1.85 9.02 3.94
CA LYS A 23 0.73 8.34 3.26
C LYS A 23 1.18 7.14 2.44
N CYS A 24 0.37 6.09 2.42
CA CYS A 24 0.26 5.24 1.24
C CYS A 24 -0.55 6.03 0.21
N ALA A 25 0.02 6.26 -0.97
CA ALA A 25 -0.73 6.90 -2.04
C ALA A 25 -1.45 5.77 -2.80
N ASN A 26 -2.75 5.90 -3.03
CA ASN A 26 -3.44 5.11 -4.05
C ASN A 26 -3.99 6.10 -5.08
N ILE A 27 -3.77 5.83 -6.37
CA ILE A 27 -4.51 6.52 -7.43
C ILE A 27 -5.89 5.88 -7.47
N ASN A 28 -6.88 6.61 -6.93
CA ASN A 28 -8.28 6.21 -6.94
C ASN A 28 -8.75 6.02 -8.39
N VAL A 29 -8.74 4.78 -8.88
CA VAL A 29 -9.59 4.41 -10.02
C VAL A 29 -11.01 4.39 -9.46
N ALA A 30 -11.88 5.23 -10.04
CA ALA A 30 -13.23 5.47 -9.60
C ALA A 30 -13.93 4.18 -9.13
N LEU A 31 -14.38 4.20 -7.88
CA LEU A 31 -15.26 3.18 -7.31
C LEU A 31 -16.52 3.09 -8.18
N ASP A 32 -16.67 2.02 -8.95
CA ASP A 32 -17.99 1.61 -9.40
C ASP A 32 -18.75 1.22 -8.12
N LYS A 33 -19.73 2.04 -7.73
CA LYS A 33 -20.55 1.82 -6.52
C LYS A 33 -21.29 0.49 -6.68
N ARG A 34 -20.66 -0.60 -6.25
CA ARG A 34 -21.27 -1.92 -6.21
C ARG A 34 -21.67 -2.22 -4.78
N ASP A 35 -22.91 -2.64 -4.63
CA ASP A 35 -23.51 -2.99 -3.35
C ASP A 35 -22.60 -3.95 -2.56
N ALA A 36 -22.50 -3.73 -1.24
CA ALA A 36 -21.83 -4.63 -0.34
C ALA A 36 -22.41 -6.04 -0.52
N ILE A 37 -21.59 -7.00 -0.92
CA ILE A 37 -22.08 -8.35 -1.19
C ILE A 37 -22.33 -9.05 0.15
N VAL A 38 -23.56 -9.01 0.63
CA VAL A 38 -24.00 -9.79 1.80
C VAL A 38 -24.15 -11.25 1.38
N HIS A 39 -23.11 -12.04 1.63
CA HIS A 39 -23.17 -13.49 1.43
C HIS A 39 -23.61 -14.20 2.72
N PRO A 40 -24.52 -15.19 2.65
CA PRO A 40 -24.72 -16.12 3.76
C PRO A 40 -23.40 -16.84 4.07
N ALA A 41 -23.12 -17.09 5.35
CA ALA A 41 -21.90 -17.73 5.83
C ALA A 41 -21.79 -19.21 5.41
N TYR A 42 -21.59 -19.46 4.11
CA TYR A 42 -21.07 -20.71 3.61
C TYR A 42 -19.55 -20.62 3.63
N TYR A 43 -18.94 -21.02 4.74
CA TYR A 43 -17.50 -21.30 4.77
C TYR A 43 -17.24 -22.52 3.88
N LYS A 44 -16.96 -22.29 2.60
CA LYS A 44 -16.39 -23.31 1.73
C LYS A 44 -15.14 -23.83 2.43
N ARG A 45 -15.03 -25.16 2.62
CA ARG A 45 -13.78 -25.76 3.11
C ARG A 45 -12.62 -25.16 2.32
N ARG A 46 -11.64 -24.61 3.04
CA ARG A 46 -10.48 -23.94 2.46
C ARG A 46 -9.90 -24.84 1.37
N GLY A 47 -9.97 -24.38 0.12
CA GLY A 47 -9.30 -25.06 -0.99
C GLY A 47 -7.79 -25.10 -0.74
N ALA A 48 -7.05 -25.81 -1.59
CA ALA A 48 -5.60 -25.67 -1.59
C ALA A 48 -5.25 -24.18 -1.75
N PRO A 49 -4.22 -23.66 -1.03
CA PRO A 49 -3.74 -22.31 -1.23
C PRO A 49 -3.47 -22.03 -2.71
N LYS A 50 -3.83 -20.83 -3.16
CA LYS A 50 -3.59 -20.40 -4.54
C LYS A 50 -2.12 -20.00 -4.68
N PRO A 51 -1.34 -20.66 -5.55
CA PRO A 51 0.05 -20.25 -5.77
C PRO A 51 0.08 -18.90 -6.49
N VAL A 52 0.99 -18.03 -6.03
CA VAL A 52 1.28 -16.71 -6.59
C VAL A 52 2.80 -16.57 -6.69
N ASP A 53 3.29 -16.42 -7.91
CA ASP A 53 4.70 -16.15 -8.15
C ASP A 53 5.02 -14.71 -7.75
N VAL A 54 6.08 -14.55 -6.97
CA VAL A 54 6.54 -13.28 -6.43
C VAL A 54 7.92 -12.94 -6.97
N TYR A 55 8.05 -11.74 -7.51
CA TYR A 55 9.30 -11.15 -7.98
C TYR A 55 9.60 -9.92 -7.15
N PHE A 56 10.74 -9.96 -6.45
CA PHE A 56 11.22 -8.81 -5.71
C PHE A 56 12.27 -8.07 -6.55
N HIS A 57 12.14 -6.75 -6.57
CA HIS A 57 13.04 -5.86 -7.29
C HIS A 57 13.63 -4.85 -6.30
N VAL A 58 14.84 -5.11 -5.84
CA VAL A 58 15.57 -4.18 -4.96
C VAL A 58 16.30 -3.17 -5.84
N THR A 59 15.92 -1.91 -5.70
CA THR A 59 16.53 -0.79 -6.43
C THR A 59 17.15 0.15 -5.41
N SER A 60 18.43 0.43 -5.58
CA SER A 60 19.17 1.22 -4.61
C SER A 60 19.96 2.34 -5.25
N THR A 61 20.09 3.46 -4.53
CA THR A 61 21.07 4.49 -4.89
C THR A 61 22.48 3.97 -4.64
N GLU A 62 23.48 4.60 -5.25
CA GLU A 62 24.89 4.23 -5.01
C GLU A 62 25.27 4.37 -3.53
N ALA A 63 24.70 5.39 -2.85
CA ALA A 63 24.95 5.66 -1.43
C ALA A 63 24.41 4.57 -0.49
N HIS A 64 23.33 3.87 -0.88
CA HIS A 64 22.67 2.87 -0.05
C HIS A 64 22.58 1.49 -0.73
N LYS A 65 23.47 1.19 -1.69
CA LYS A 65 23.46 -0.06 -2.46
C LYS A 65 23.56 -1.34 -1.62
N ASP A 66 24.21 -1.26 -0.47
CA ASP A 66 24.40 -2.40 0.45
C ASP A 66 23.39 -2.42 1.62
N ARG A 67 22.42 -1.50 1.63
CA ARG A 67 21.48 -1.33 2.74
C ARG A 67 20.46 -2.47 2.82
N ILE A 68 19.84 -2.83 1.70
CA ILE A 68 18.82 -3.89 1.63
C ILE A 68 19.53 -5.21 1.32
N THR A 69 20.01 -5.90 2.35
CA THR A 69 20.72 -7.18 2.22
C THR A 69 19.77 -8.34 1.92
N ASP A 70 20.31 -9.53 1.58
CA ASP A 70 19.48 -10.72 1.38
C ASP A 70 18.74 -11.13 2.67
N THR A 71 19.36 -10.96 3.83
CA THR A 71 18.69 -11.19 5.13
C THR A 71 17.45 -10.31 5.32
N ILE A 72 17.53 -9.04 4.91
CA ILE A 72 16.39 -8.09 4.98
C ILE A 72 15.30 -8.50 4.00
N VAL A 73 15.69 -8.92 2.78
CA VAL A 73 14.77 -9.44 1.76
C VAL A 73 14.04 -10.69 2.26
N ASP A 74 14.77 -11.66 2.80
CA ASP A 74 14.20 -12.91 3.33
C ASP A 74 13.25 -12.64 4.50
N ALA A 75 13.61 -11.71 5.38
CA ALA A 75 12.76 -11.32 6.50
C ALA A 75 11.46 -10.67 6.01
N GLN A 76 11.52 -9.76 5.04
CA GLN A 76 10.33 -9.17 4.43
C GLN A 76 9.45 -10.22 3.74
N PHE A 77 10.05 -11.11 2.95
CA PHE A 77 9.30 -12.17 2.27
C PHE A 77 8.63 -13.10 3.28
N LYS A 78 9.29 -13.44 4.39
CA LYS A 78 8.72 -14.28 5.44
C LYS A 78 7.49 -13.64 6.10
N VAL A 79 7.52 -12.33 6.38
CA VAL A 79 6.36 -11.60 6.93
C VAL A 79 5.17 -11.66 5.96
N MET A 80 5.42 -11.41 4.67
CA MET A 80 4.39 -11.50 3.64
C MET A 80 3.85 -12.92 3.48
N GLN A 81 4.74 -13.89 3.26
CA GLN A 81 4.38 -15.30 3.03
C GLN A 81 3.55 -15.85 4.18
N SER A 82 4.00 -15.68 5.43
CA SER A 82 3.27 -16.17 6.60
C SER A 82 1.90 -15.48 6.81
N THR A 83 1.77 -14.23 6.38
CA THR A 83 0.49 -13.52 6.43
C THR A 83 -0.47 -14.04 5.38
N TYR A 84 -0.09 -14.04 4.11
CA TYR A 84 -0.97 -14.45 3.01
C TYR A 84 -1.26 -15.96 3.00
N GLN A 85 -0.35 -16.80 3.53
CA GLN A 85 -0.61 -18.22 3.71
C GLN A 85 -1.73 -18.49 4.71
N ARG A 86 -1.99 -17.59 5.67
CA ARG A 86 -3.17 -17.65 6.56
C ARG A 86 -4.47 -17.24 5.86
N HIS A 87 -4.37 -16.64 4.67
CA HIS A 87 -5.49 -16.20 3.85
C HIS A 87 -5.61 -16.90 2.49
N GLY A 88 -5.02 -18.07 2.33
CA GLY A 88 -5.30 -18.98 1.22
C GLY A 88 -4.46 -18.69 -0.03
N PHE A 89 -3.37 -17.93 0.12
CA PHE A 89 -2.41 -17.67 -0.95
C PHE A 89 -1.03 -18.21 -0.58
N GLU A 90 -0.44 -19.00 -1.46
CA GLU A 90 0.93 -19.50 -1.33
C GLU A 90 1.84 -18.59 -2.16
N LEU A 91 2.52 -17.67 -1.48
CA LEU A 91 3.50 -16.81 -2.13
C LEU A 91 4.81 -17.59 -2.35
N ASN A 92 5.28 -17.59 -3.60
CA ASN A 92 6.50 -18.25 -4.03
C ASN A 92 7.50 -17.21 -4.52
N LEU A 93 8.58 -16.95 -3.76
CA LEU A 93 9.63 -16.04 -4.21
C LEU A 93 10.42 -16.69 -5.35
N VAL A 94 10.18 -16.25 -6.58
CA VAL A 94 10.81 -16.82 -7.78
C VAL A 94 12.19 -16.20 -8.01
N ASN A 95 12.30 -14.88 -7.84
CA ASN A 95 13.56 -14.18 -8.04
C ASN A 95 13.62 -12.86 -7.25
N VAL A 96 14.84 -12.49 -6.88
CA VAL A 96 15.20 -11.16 -6.38
C VAL A 96 16.16 -10.55 -7.39
N SER A 97 15.75 -9.46 -8.04
CA SER A 97 16.64 -8.67 -8.90
C SER A 97 17.19 -7.47 -8.13
N ARG A 98 18.44 -7.08 -8.39
CA ARG A 98 19.09 -5.94 -7.75
C ARG A 98 19.58 -4.95 -8.81
N ILE A 99 19.25 -3.68 -8.65
CA ILE A 99 19.65 -2.57 -9.52
C ILE A 99 20.25 -1.47 -8.66
N VAL A 100 21.41 -0.93 -9.07
CA VAL A 100 22.00 0.27 -8.47
C VAL A 100 21.91 1.41 -9.47
N ASP A 101 21.08 2.40 -9.15
CA ASP A 101 20.82 3.59 -9.97
C ASP A 101 20.21 4.68 -9.09
N ASP A 102 20.76 5.90 -9.14
CA ASP A 102 20.36 6.98 -8.24
C ASP A 102 18.97 7.56 -8.52
N VAL A 103 18.44 7.38 -9.73
CA VAL A 103 17.09 7.81 -10.10
C VAL A 103 16.08 6.74 -9.71
N ALA A 104 16.32 5.49 -10.13
CA ALA A 104 15.43 4.38 -9.85
C ALA A 104 15.43 4.03 -8.36
N GLY A 105 16.56 4.16 -7.64
CA GLY A 105 16.66 3.93 -6.20
C GLY A 105 15.80 4.87 -5.34
N LYS A 106 15.41 6.02 -5.91
CA LYS A 106 14.46 6.99 -5.33
C LYS A 106 13.02 6.80 -5.83
N GLY A 107 12.77 5.75 -6.62
CA GLY A 107 11.49 5.54 -7.27
C GLY A 107 11.16 6.60 -8.32
N PHE A 108 12.16 7.15 -9.02
CA PHE A 108 11.97 8.21 -10.02
C PHE A 108 11.38 9.54 -9.48
N TYR A 109 11.19 9.67 -8.17
CA TYR A 109 10.70 10.90 -7.55
C TYR A 109 11.78 11.99 -7.56
N GLY A 110 11.42 13.15 -8.10
CA GLY A 110 12.19 14.38 -7.98
C GLY A 110 12.02 15.07 -6.61
N ALA A 111 12.64 16.24 -6.45
CA ALA A 111 12.63 17.00 -5.19
C ALA A 111 11.22 17.37 -4.69
N ASP A 112 10.25 17.54 -5.60
CA ASP A 112 8.87 17.89 -5.29
C ASP A 112 7.96 16.67 -5.06
N ASN A 113 8.53 15.46 -4.93
CA ASN A 113 7.79 14.19 -4.88
C ASN A 113 6.89 13.97 -6.10
N VAL A 114 7.36 14.39 -7.28
CA VAL A 114 6.74 14.12 -8.57
C VAL A 114 7.71 13.31 -9.42
N ILE A 115 7.20 12.31 -10.14
CA ILE A 115 7.99 11.60 -11.17
C ILE A 115 8.20 12.58 -12.32
N THR A 116 9.44 13.04 -12.51
CA THR A 116 9.76 14.06 -13.51
C THR A 116 10.04 13.49 -14.89
N ASP A 117 10.39 12.21 -14.98
CA ASP A 117 10.65 11.49 -16.23
C ASP A 117 9.79 10.23 -16.34
N GLN A 118 8.57 10.42 -16.85
CA GLN A 118 7.60 9.36 -17.00
C GLN A 118 8.02 8.33 -18.07
N GLU A 119 8.77 8.75 -19.09
CA GLU A 119 9.22 7.85 -20.17
C GLU A 119 10.29 6.89 -19.65
N ALA A 120 11.29 7.40 -18.94
CA ALA A 120 12.31 6.58 -18.29
C ALA A 120 11.69 5.63 -17.26
N TYR A 121 10.75 6.12 -16.45
CA TYR A 121 10.00 5.30 -15.51
C TYR A 121 9.29 4.13 -16.21
N MET A 122 8.53 4.41 -17.27
CA MET A 122 7.80 3.37 -18.00
C MET A 122 8.74 2.40 -18.73
N SER A 123 9.86 2.88 -19.28
CA SER A 123 10.90 2.03 -19.86
C SER A 123 11.47 1.06 -18.84
N TRP A 124 11.78 1.55 -17.63
CA TRP A 124 12.27 0.73 -16.54
C TRP A 124 11.23 -0.30 -16.07
N ARG A 125 9.95 0.07 -15.96
CA ARG A 125 8.86 -0.89 -15.64
C ARG A 125 8.78 -2.02 -16.65
N ARG A 126 8.83 -1.70 -17.96
CA ARG A 126 8.82 -2.70 -19.05
C ARG A 126 10.03 -3.63 -18.98
N ALA A 127 11.21 -3.09 -18.64
CA ALA A 127 12.44 -3.87 -18.57
C ALA A 127 12.50 -4.78 -17.33
N THR A 128 11.83 -4.43 -16.23
CA THR A 128 11.98 -5.10 -14.93
C THR A 128 10.83 -6.02 -14.56
N ARG A 129 9.58 -5.71 -14.90
CA ARG A 129 8.42 -6.55 -14.58
C ARG A 129 8.62 -7.98 -15.10
N ARG A 130 8.18 -8.98 -14.33
CA ARG A 130 8.24 -10.41 -14.67
C ARG A 130 6.88 -11.09 -14.49
N GLY A 131 6.71 -12.22 -15.18
CA GLY A 131 5.54 -13.09 -15.07
C GLY A 131 4.28 -12.55 -15.75
N GLY A 132 3.17 -13.27 -15.54
CA GLY A 132 1.83 -12.90 -16.00
C GLY A 132 1.21 -11.76 -15.20
N TYR A 133 -0.09 -11.51 -15.39
CA TYR A 133 -0.82 -10.51 -14.60
C TYR A 133 -1.16 -11.01 -13.17
N ASP A 134 -1.08 -12.33 -12.98
CA ASP A 134 -1.16 -13.04 -11.71
C ASP A 134 0.18 -13.16 -10.97
N ALA A 135 1.28 -12.69 -11.56
CA ALA A 135 2.57 -12.60 -10.89
C ALA A 135 2.71 -11.27 -10.12
N LEU A 136 2.99 -11.36 -8.83
CA LEU A 136 3.18 -10.22 -7.95
C LEU A 136 4.61 -9.67 -8.11
N ASN A 137 4.71 -8.42 -8.55
CA ASN A 137 5.99 -7.70 -8.65
C ASN A 137 6.05 -6.63 -7.54
N VAL A 138 7.04 -6.74 -6.65
CA VAL A 138 7.23 -5.82 -5.52
C VAL A 138 8.60 -5.14 -5.65
N TYR A 139 8.59 -3.82 -5.67
CA TYR A 139 9.75 -2.98 -5.88
C TYR A 139 10.12 -2.30 -4.56
N PHE A 140 11.29 -2.63 -4.05
CA PHE A 140 11.85 -2.04 -2.83
C PHE A 140 12.87 -0.98 -3.21
N PHE A 141 12.75 0.20 -2.62
CA PHE A 141 13.58 1.36 -2.93
C PHE A 141 14.39 1.76 -1.70
N SER A 142 15.71 1.89 -1.83
CA SER A 142 16.55 2.30 -0.69
C SER A 142 16.35 3.76 -0.27
N ASP A 143 15.88 4.61 -1.19
CA ASP A 143 15.79 6.06 -1.00
C ASP A 143 14.44 6.63 -1.46
N LEU A 144 13.37 5.84 -1.38
CA LEU A 144 12.03 6.40 -1.56
C LEU A 144 11.81 7.50 -0.52
N THR A 145 11.13 8.57 -0.91
CA THR A 145 10.83 9.71 -0.03
C THR A 145 10.27 9.24 1.32
N GLU A 146 10.76 9.84 2.42
CA GLU A 146 10.36 9.48 3.79
C GLU A 146 8.87 9.77 4.07
N LEU A 147 8.20 10.51 3.19
CA LEU A 147 6.77 10.82 3.26
C LEU A 147 5.87 9.66 2.82
N ILE A 148 6.42 8.64 2.16
CA ILE A 148 5.65 7.53 1.57
C ILE A 148 6.21 6.21 2.11
N GLY A 149 5.31 5.39 2.67
CA GLY A 149 5.64 4.03 3.08
C GLY A 149 5.63 3.07 1.90
N GLY A 150 4.63 3.22 1.04
CA GLY A 150 4.49 2.48 -0.19
C GLY A 150 3.35 3.00 -1.06
N HIS A 151 3.17 2.34 -2.19
CA HIS A 151 2.05 2.52 -3.09
C HIS A 151 1.86 1.23 -3.88
N CYS A 152 0.63 0.75 -4.04
CA CYS A 152 0.34 -0.35 -4.94
C CYS A 152 -0.93 -0.13 -5.74
N LEU A 153 -0.93 -0.61 -6.99
CA LEU A 153 -2.12 -0.53 -7.83
C LEU A 153 -3.12 -1.63 -7.48
N LEU A 154 -4.38 -1.23 -7.32
CA LEU A 154 -5.51 -2.15 -7.29
C LEU A 154 -5.57 -3.00 -8.57
N PRO A 155 -6.06 -4.24 -8.50
CA PRO A 155 -6.25 -5.06 -9.68
C PRO A 155 -7.24 -4.41 -10.65
N THR A 156 -6.92 -4.46 -11.93
CA THR A 156 -7.76 -3.91 -13.01
C THR A 156 -7.79 -4.87 -14.19
N ASN A 157 -8.58 -4.53 -15.20
CA ASN A 157 -8.58 -5.27 -16.45
C ASN A 157 -7.37 -4.87 -17.32
N ALA A 158 -6.20 -5.45 -17.04
CA ALA A 158 -4.98 -5.23 -17.81
C ALA A 158 -4.72 -6.36 -18.81
N THR A 159 -4.14 -6.00 -19.97
CA THR A 159 -3.72 -6.93 -21.02
C THR A 159 -2.22 -6.84 -21.17
N ALA A 160 -1.54 -7.98 -21.31
CA ALA A 160 -0.09 -8.02 -21.53
C ALA A 160 0.32 -7.09 -22.69
N GLY A 161 1.35 -6.28 -22.47
CA GLY A 161 1.83 -5.29 -23.44
C GLY A 161 1.27 -3.88 -23.27
N THR A 162 0.23 -3.66 -22.45
CA THR A 162 -0.28 -2.31 -22.16
C THR A 162 0.46 -1.64 -21.00
N ASP A 163 0.38 -0.32 -20.91
CA ASP A 163 0.99 0.43 -19.80
C ASP A 163 0.40 0.04 -18.45
N ALA A 164 -0.91 -0.22 -18.37
CA ALA A 164 -1.56 -0.71 -17.15
C ALA A 164 -0.97 -2.04 -16.66
N PHE A 165 -0.61 -2.95 -17.59
CA PHE A 165 0.06 -4.20 -17.24
C PHE A 165 1.47 -3.96 -16.69
N TYR A 166 2.24 -3.06 -17.30
CA TYR A 166 3.62 -2.79 -16.85
C TYR A 166 3.68 -1.94 -15.56
N GLN A 167 2.68 -1.09 -15.33
CA GLN A 167 2.56 -0.30 -14.11
C GLN A 167 2.11 -1.14 -12.90
N ASP A 168 1.37 -2.23 -13.11
CA ASP A 168 0.93 -3.13 -12.03
C ASP A 168 2.10 -3.66 -11.19
N GLY A 169 1.90 -3.66 -9.88
CA GLY A 169 2.89 -4.04 -8.87
C GLY A 169 2.95 -3.03 -7.73
N CYS A 170 3.70 -3.36 -6.68
CA CYS A 170 3.79 -2.55 -5.47
C CYS A 170 5.15 -1.89 -5.35
N TRP A 171 5.16 -0.69 -4.78
CA TRP A 171 6.34 0.09 -4.43
C TRP A 171 6.41 0.16 -2.91
N ILE A 172 7.55 -0.20 -2.35
CA ILE A 172 7.76 -0.21 -0.91
C ILE A 172 9.00 0.61 -0.58
N ASN A 173 8.87 1.48 0.40
CA ASN A 173 10.02 2.14 1.01
C ASN A 173 10.83 1.13 1.80
N GLY A 174 12.09 0.91 1.40
CA GLY A 174 12.98 -0.06 2.02
C GLY A 174 13.12 0.14 3.53
N ASP A 175 13.02 1.37 4.03
CA ASP A 175 13.13 1.68 5.47
C ASP A 175 12.06 1.00 6.34
N THR A 176 10.97 0.52 5.73
CA THR A 176 9.87 -0.17 6.40
C THR A 176 10.08 -1.69 6.50
N MET A 177 11.13 -2.22 5.85
CA MET A 177 11.43 -3.66 5.85
C MET A 177 11.95 -4.12 7.22
N PRO A 178 11.70 -5.39 7.61
CA PRO A 178 12.17 -5.95 8.86
C PRO A 178 13.69 -5.85 9.01
N GLY A 179 14.14 -5.29 10.14
CA GLY A 179 15.56 -5.24 10.49
C GLY A 179 16.32 -4.02 9.96
N LEU A 180 15.66 -3.12 9.21
CA LEU A 180 16.22 -1.82 8.89
C LEU A 180 15.88 -0.79 9.97
N GLY A 181 16.85 0.06 10.31
CA GLY A 181 16.61 1.30 11.07
C GLY A 181 16.33 2.46 10.13
N PRO A 182 16.02 3.68 10.60
CA PRO A 182 15.81 4.82 9.72
C PRO A 182 17.09 5.19 8.94
N ARG A 183 16.95 5.63 7.69
CA ARG A 183 18.10 6.06 6.85
C ARG A 183 18.61 7.46 7.18
N SER A 184 17.78 8.29 7.80
CA SER A 184 18.10 9.63 8.26
C SER A 184 17.65 9.83 9.71
N ALA A 185 18.04 10.95 10.32
CA ALA A 185 17.58 11.30 11.68
C ALA A 185 16.05 11.48 11.77
N ASN A 186 15.39 11.82 10.65
CA ASN A 186 13.95 12.02 10.60
C ASN A 186 13.21 10.69 10.35
N GLY A 187 13.76 9.83 9.48
CA GLY A 187 13.17 8.54 9.13
C GLY A 187 11.75 8.65 8.55
N THR A 188 11.10 7.51 8.36
CA THR A 188 9.71 7.46 7.85
C THR A 188 8.66 7.66 8.96
N GLY A 189 9.06 7.55 10.24
CA GLY A 189 8.11 7.46 11.36
C GLY A 189 7.26 6.19 11.36
N MET A 190 7.53 5.24 10.45
CA MET A 190 6.80 3.99 10.31
C MET A 190 7.56 2.83 10.95
N SER A 191 6.83 1.77 11.34
CA SER A 191 7.44 0.56 11.87
C SER A 191 8.24 -0.18 10.81
N SER A 192 9.48 -0.57 11.13
CA SER A 192 10.31 -1.44 10.30
C SER A 192 10.05 -2.92 10.59
N GLU A 193 8.77 -3.31 10.57
CA GLU A 193 8.27 -4.68 10.81
C GLU A 193 7.84 -5.39 9.52
N GLY A 194 7.92 -4.71 8.36
CA GLY A 194 7.51 -5.24 7.06
C GLY A 194 6.01 -5.21 6.80
N HIS A 195 5.21 -4.64 7.71
CA HIS A 195 3.76 -4.53 7.59
C HIS A 195 3.31 -3.61 6.46
N ILE A 196 4.13 -2.62 6.06
CA ILE A 196 3.85 -1.80 4.88
C ILE A 196 3.86 -2.67 3.60
N GLY A 197 4.80 -3.60 3.48
CA GLY A 197 4.78 -4.58 2.38
C GLY A 197 3.51 -5.44 2.37
N VAL A 198 2.95 -5.76 3.53
CA VAL A 198 1.67 -6.48 3.65
C VAL A 198 0.49 -5.58 3.29
N HIS A 199 0.47 -4.34 3.74
CA HIS A 199 -0.56 -3.36 3.41
C HIS A 199 -0.68 -3.16 1.89
N GLU A 200 0.45 -2.84 1.24
CA GLU A 200 0.49 -2.57 -0.19
C GLU A 200 0.09 -3.79 -1.04
N VAL A 201 0.53 -4.98 -0.65
CA VAL A 201 0.11 -6.21 -1.35
C VAL A 201 -1.37 -6.53 -1.07
N GLY A 202 -1.95 -6.04 0.03
CA GLY A 202 -3.39 -6.05 0.26
C GLY A 202 -4.15 -5.30 -0.85
N HIS A 203 -3.65 -4.13 -1.25
CA HIS A 203 -4.17 -3.41 -2.42
C HIS A 203 -3.96 -4.19 -3.72
N TRP A 204 -2.82 -4.86 -3.93
CA TRP A 204 -2.63 -5.71 -5.11
C TRP A 204 -3.67 -6.84 -5.22
N PHE A 205 -4.11 -7.38 -4.08
CA PHE A 205 -5.22 -8.33 -3.97
C PHE A 205 -6.61 -7.66 -3.93
N GLY A 206 -6.70 -6.34 -4.05
CA GLY A 206 -7.95 -5.59 -4.21
C GLY A 206 -8.63 -5.16 -2.92
N LEU A 207 -7.92 -5.17 -1.78
CA LEU A 207 -8.40 -4.54 -0.56
C LEU A 207 -8.30 -3.02 -0.65
N LEU A 208 -9.28 -2.34 -0.08
CA LEU A 208 -9.28 -0.88 0.06
C LEU A 208 -8.81 -0.54 1.49
N HIS A 209 -8.50 0.73 1.73
CA HIS A 209 -8.30 1.19 3.09
C HIS A 209 -9.57 1.00 3.91
N THR A 210 -9.45 0.71 5.21
CA THR A 210 -10.61 0.56 6.12
C THR A 210 -11.44 1.84 6.26
N PHE A 211 -10.82 2.99 5.97
CA PHE A 211 -11.42 4.33 5.94
C PHE A 211 -11.78 4.80 4.52
N GLU A 212 -11.81 3.90 3.53
CA GLU A 212 -12.26 4.24 2.18
C GLU A 212 -13.76 4.53 2.18
N GLY A 213 -14.21 5.39 1.25
CA GLY A 213 -15.63 5.77 1.14
C GLY A 213 -16.02 6.97 2.01
N ASP A 214 -17.32 7.10 2.26
CA ASP A 214 -17.86 8.21 3.06
C ASP A 214 -17.66 7.92 4.56
N PRO A 215 -17.14 8.88 5.36
CA PRO A 215 -16.94 8.68 6.79
C PRO A 215 -18.21 8.24 7.53
N CYS A 216 -18.10 7.19 8.36
CA CYS A 216 -19.22 6.64 9.12
C CYS A 216 -20.41 6.21 8.27
N ASN A 217 -20.14 5.63 7.10
CA ASN A 217 -21.12 4.93 6.28
C ASN A 217 -20.96 3.41 6.42
N GLU A 218 -22.07 2.66 6.44
CA GLU A 218 -22.07 1.19 6.47
C GLU A 218 -21.35 0.56 5.26
N VAL A 219 -21.21 1.31 4.15
CA VAL A 219 -20.40 0.94 3.00
C VAL A 219 -19.12 1.79 3.00
N ASN A 220 -18.03 1.25 3.55
CA ASN A 220 -16.69 1.86 3.57
C ASN A 220 -15.77 1.19 2.52
N ASP A 221 -15.07 0.11 2.89
CA ASP A 221 -14.04 -0.58 2.11
C ASP A 221 -14.61 -1.72 1.26
N GLY A 222 -15.94 -1.86 1.25
CA GLY A 222 -16.66 -2.91 0.54
C GLY A 222 -16.46 -4.30 1.15
N VAL A 223 -16.12 -4.38 2.44
CA VAL A 223 -16.03 -5.60 3.22
C VAL A 223 -16.94 -5.49 4.45
N ALA A 224 -17.82 -6.47 4.66
CA ALA A 224 -18.90 -6.33 5.66
C ALA A 224 -18.46 -6.56 7.11
N ASP A 225 -17.33 -7.23 7.34
CA ASP A 225 -16.83 -7.55 8.69
C ASP A 225 -15.69 -6.64 9.16
N THR A 226 -15.34 -5.61 8.39
CA THR A 226 -14.47 -4.50 8.77
C THR A 226 -15.31 -3.39 9.40
N PRO A 227 -15.12 -3.05 10.69
CA PRO A 227 -15.80 -1.93 11.31
C PRO A 227 -15.60 -0.64 10.51
N THR A 228 -16.66 0.13 10.32
CA THR A 228 -16.59 1.44 9.67
C THR A 228 -15.78 2.41 10.54
N ILE A 229 -14.84 3.12 9.91
CA ILE A 229 -14.07 4.18 10.57
C ILE A 229 -14.12 5.46 9.75
N ALA A 230 -14.03 6.61 10.40
CA ALA A 230 -14.17 7.92 9.75
C ALA A 230 -12.89 8.40 9.06
N TYR A 231 -11.72 8.03 9.59
CA TYR A 231 -10.41 8.49 9.12
C TYR A 231 -9.31 7.53 9.63
N PRO A 232 -8.13 7.49 8.98
CA PRO A 232 -7.02 6.63 9.38
C PRO A 232 -6.66 6.77 10.86
N SER A 233 -6.28 5.65 11.46
CA SER A 233 -5.68 5.58 12.80
C SER A 233 -4.21 5.97 12.73
N TRP A 234 -3.69 6.59 13.78
CA TRP A 234 -2.26 6.88 13.94
C TRP A 234 -1.76 6.35 15.28
N GLY A 235 -0.55 5.79 15.30
CA GLY A 235 -0.05 5.09 16.49
C GLY A 235 -0.87 3.82 16.78
N CYS A 236 -1.07 3.49 18.05
CA CYS A 236 -1.93 2.38 18.47
C CYS A 236 -2.99 2.83 19.49
N PRO A 237 -4.05 3.55 19.05
CA PRO A 237 -5.02 4.15 19.95
C PRO A 237 -6.07 3.12 20.40
N ILE A 238 -5.76 2.38 21.46
CA ILE A 238 -6.66 1.34 22.01
C ILE A 238 -8.01 1.96 22.40
N GLY A 239 -9.11 1.32 21.98
CA GLY A 239 -10.46 1.76 22.32
C GLY A 239 -10.99 2.91 21.46
N ARG A 240 -10.29 3.27 20.38
CA ARG A 240 -10.75 4.31 19.45
C ARG A 240 -12.07 3.88 18.78
N ASP A 241 -13.02 4.79 18.79
CA ASP A 241 -14.30 4.69 18.08
C ASP A 241 -14.55 6.04 17.41
N SER A 242 -14.29 6.10 16.12
CA SER A 242 -14.47 7.31 15.31
C SER A 242 -15.90 7.45 14.77
N CYS A 243 -16.71 6.38 14.86
CA CYS A 243 -18.07 6.32 14.34
C CYS A 243 -19.06 5.82 15.41
N PRO A 244 -19.23 6.59 16.51
CA PRO A 244 -20.09 6.18 17.61
C PRO A 244 -21.54 6.03 17.10
N GLY A 245 -22.08 4.82 17.26
CA GLY A 245 -23.43 4.46 16.79
C GLY A 245 -23.44 3.44 15.64
N LEU A 246 -22.29 3.15 15.03
CA LEU A 246 -22.11 1.99 14.17
C LEU A 246 -21.48 0.81 14.95
N PRO A 247 -21.66 -0.44 14.48
CA PRO A 247 -21.10 -1.60 15.16
C PRO A 247 -19.56 -1.64 15.13
N GLY A 248 -18.95 -1.92 16.29
CA GLY A 248 -17.52 -2.19 16.40
C GLY A 248 -16.69 -0.99 16.89
N LEU A 249 -15.42 -1.26 17.19
CA LEU A 249 -14.40 -0.22 17.41
C LEU A 249 -13.59 -0.05 16.13
N ASP A 250 -12.85 1.05 16.02
CA ASP A 250 -11.96 1.26 14.89
C ASP A 250 -11.00 0.08 14.74
N ALA A 251 -10.83 -0.39 13.50
CA ALA A 251 -10.02 -1.55 13.17
C ALA A 251 -8.51 -1.25 13.21
N ILE A 252 -8.01 -0.71 14.32
CA ILE A 252 -6.62 -0.24 14.49
C ILE A 252 -5.58 -1.35 14.29
N HIS A 253 -5.97 -2.61 14.33
CA HIS A 253 -5.05 -3.74 14.10
C HIS A 253 -5.10 -4.26 12.65
N ASN A 254 -5.97 -3.71 11.80
CA ASN A 254 -6.13 -4.14 10.43
C ASN A 254 -4.94 -3.66 9.58
N PHE A 255 -4.38 -4.53 8.75
CA PHE A 255 -3.30 -4.16 7.83
C PHE A 255 -3.69 -3.07 6.83
N MET A 256 -4.98 -2.83 6.57
CA MET A 256 -5.46 -1.79 5.66
C MET A 256 -5.77 -0.44 6.35
N ASP A 257 -5.42 -0.29 7.63
CA ASP A 257 -5.38 1.00 8.34
C ASP A 257 -3.95 1.59 8.28
N TYR A 258 -3.73 2.82 8.76
CA TYR A 258 -2.43 3.48 8.91
C TYR A 258 -1.89 3.47 10.34
N SER A 259 -2.50 2.67 11.22
CA SER A 259 -1.99 2.49 12.58
C SER A 259 -0.57 1.90 12.58
N SER A 260 0.14 2.10 13.68
CA SER A 260 1.45 1.49 13.89
C SER A 260 1.39 0.10 14.53
N CYS A 261 0.21 -0.50 14.72
CA CYS A 261 0.04 -1.80 15.39
C CYS A 261 -0.76 -2.83 14.57
N MET A 262 -0.72 -2.69 13.24
CA MET A 262 -1.30 -3.62 12.29
C MET A 262 -0.80 -5.06 12.51
N LYS A 263 -1.70 -6.05 12.40
CA LYS A 263 -1.38 -7.48 12.58
C LYS A 263 -2.32 -8.47 11.90
N GLU A 264 -3.47 -8.02 11.37
CA GLU A 264 -4.49 -8.93 10.84
C GLU A 264 -5.27 -8.40 9.62
N PHE A 265 -5.79 -9.34 8.84
CA PHE A 265 -6.92 -9.12 7.93
C PHE A 265 -8.17 -9.80 8.49
N THR A 266 -9.35 -9.34 8.10
CA THR A 266 -10.62 -9.98 8.43
C THR A 266 -10.92 -11.17 7.51
N VAL A 267 -11.94 -11.97 7.84
CA VAL A 267 -12.38 -13.06 6.97
C VAL A 267 -13.02 -12.51 5.70
N GLY A 268 -13.78 -11.42 5.79
CA GLY A 268 -14.35 -10.74 4.64
C GLY A 268 -13.28 -10.18 3.69
N GLN A 269 -12.16 -9.68 4.23
CA GLN A 269 -11.01 -9.27 3.42
C GLN A 269 -10.38 -10.47 2.70
N GLU A 270 -10.25 -11.63 3.35
CA GLU A 270 -9.83 -12.86 2.67
C GLU A 270 -10.75 -13.20 1.49
N VAL A 271 -12.07 -13.23 1.72
CA VAL A 271 -13.05 -13.51 0.65
C VAL A 271 -12.89 -12.53 -0.51
N ARG A 272 -12.77 -11.23 -0.21
CA ARG A 272 -12.57 -10.19 -1.22
C ARG A 272 -11.28 -10.41 -2.01
N MET A 273 -10.15 -10.68 -1.34
CA MET A 273 -8.87 -10.97 -2.00
C MET A 273 -9.02 -12.13 -2.99
N HIS A 274 -9.68 -13.22 -2.59
CA HIS A 274 -9.93 -14.36 -3.47
C HIS A 274 -10.77 -13.99 -4.70
N GLN A 275 -11.84 -13.21 -4.52
CA GLN A 275 -12.72 -12.77 -5.60
C GLN A 275 -12.00 -11.86 -6.59
N GLN A 276 -11.27 -10.86 -6.09
CA GLN A 276 -10.54 -9.90 -6.91
C GLN A 276 -9.40 -10.56 -7.69
N PHE A 277 -8.68 -11.48 -7.03
CA PHE A 277 -7.64 -12.27 -7.68
C PHE A 277 -8.17 -13.12 -8.83
N ASP A 278 -9.28 -13.84 -8.63
CA ASP A 278 -9.88 -14.68 -9.69
C ASP A 278 -10.49 -13.84 -10.81
N MET A 279 -11.10 -12.69 -10.48
CA MET A 279 -11.74 -11.81 -11.46
C MET A 279 -10.73 -11.14 -12.40
N PHE A 280 -9.65 -10.58 -11.84
CA PHE A 280 -8.76 -9.71 -12.59
C PHE A 280 -7.44 -10.37 -12.97
N ARG A 281 -6.85 -11.14 -12.05
CA ARG A 281 -5.48 -11.64 -12.18
C ARG A 281 -5.42 -13.03 -12.81
N ARG A 282 -6.27 -13.93 -12.33
CA ARG A 282 -6.36 -15.32 -12.79
C ARG A 282 -7.65 -15.57 -13.57
N LYS A 283 -7.85 -14.78 -14.63
CA LYS A 283 -8.98 -14.94 -15.55
C LYS A 283 -9.05 -16.40 -16.03
N PRO A 284 -10.25 -17.00 -16.08
CA PRO A 284 -10.44 -18.38 -16.54
C PRO A 284 -10.03 -18.58 -18.00
#